data_AF-A0A4D9DEC6-F1
#
_entry.id   AF-A0A4D9DEC6-F1
#
_cell.length_a   1.000
_cell.length_b   1.000
_cell.length_c   1.000
_cell.angle_alpha   90.00
_cell.angle_beta   90.00
_cell.angle_gamma   90.00
#
_symmetry.space_group_name_H-M   'P 1'
#
loop_
_entity.id
_entity.type
_entity.pdbx_description
1 polymer ?
#
loop_
_entity_poly.entity_id
_entity_poly.type
_entity_poly.pdbx_seq_one_letter_code
_entity_poly.pdbx_strand_id
1 'polypeptide(L)'
;MSSGNILESQTLIKPAFSEKEATELVERVFGLKVSAIRSLPSYDDQNFHIHISRSEGTADCADEYVLKITNCEDSQNPELIEVQTQIMMFLNVEGFPSATPHLTKDGNIMSLESLGEISPLLWGGEP
;
A
#
# COMPACT_ATOMS: atom_id res chain seq x y z
N MET A 1 0.50 -9.30 36.54
CA MET A 1 -0.29 -9.04 35.32
C MET A 1 0.27 -7.78 34.69
N SER A 2 1.08 -7.92 33.63
CA SER A 2 1.75 -6.80 32.97
C SER A 2 0.88 -6.35 31.81
N SER A 3 0.10 -5.28 32.02
CA SER A 3 -0.75 -4.67 30.98
C SER A 3 0.01 -3.59 30.17
N GLY A 4 1.34 -3.74 30.04
CA GLY A 4 2.22 -2.65 29.59
C GLY A 4 2.77 -2.71 28.16
N ASN A 5 2.55 -3.77 27.37
CA ASN A 5 3.28 -3.95 26.09
C ASN A 5 2.42 -4.23 24.84
N ILE A 6 1.09 -4.21 24.93
CA ILE A 6 0.22 -4.54 23.80
C ILE A 6 0.11 -3.36 22.81
N LEU A 7 0.19 -2.13 23.31
CA LEU A 7 0.04 -0.94 22.45
C LEU A 7 1.30 -0.68 21.59
N GLU A 8 2.49 -0.89 22.14
CA GLU A 8 3.76 -0.66 21.42
C GLU A 8 4.03 -1.69 20.31
N SER A 9 3.55 -2.92 20.48
CA SER A 9 3.70 -3.98 19.47
C SER A 9 2.76 -3.79 18.28
N GLN A 10 1.54 -3.30 18.51
CA GLN A 10 0.59 -2.97 17.43
C GLN A 10 1.04 -1.77 16.60
N THR A 11 1.70 -0.79 17.22
CA THR A 11 2.25 0.38 16.50
C THR A 11 3.40 0.06 15.54
N LEU A 12 4.01 -1.13 15.63
CA LEU A 12 5.10 -1.56 14.73
C LEU A 12 4.63 -2.36 13.51
N ILE A 13 3.39 -2.86 13.52
CA ILE A 13 2.87 -3.76 12.48
C ILE A 13 2.18 -2.97 11.37
N LYS A 14 1.35 -1.99 11.75
CA LYS A 14 0.61 -1.16 10.80
C LYS A 14 1.53 -0.16 10.08
N PRO A 15 1.49 -0.06 8.74
CA PRO A 15 2.24 0.95 8.01
C PRO A 15 1.78 2.36 8.37
N ALA A 16 2.73 3.29 8.48
CA ALA A 16 2.50 4.67 8.88
C ALA A 16 2.99 5.67 7.82
N PHE A 17 2.68 5.41 6.55
CA PHE A 17 3.03 6.31 5.46
C PHE A 17 2.18 7.58 5.52
N SER A 18 2.81 8.72 5.24
CA SER A 18 2.11 9.96 4.93
C SER A 18 1.51 9.90 3.52
N GLU A 19 0.53 10.76 3.25
CA GLU A 19 -0.06 10.91 1.91
C GLU A 19 1.00 11.29 0.85
N LYS A 20 2.04 12.01 1.26
CA LYS A 20 3.17 12.36 0.39
C LYS A 20 3.99 11.12 0.02
N GLU A 21 4.40 10.33 0.99
CA GLU A 21 5.18 9.10 0.74
C GLU A 21 4.36 8.07 -0.04
N ALA A 22 3.06 7.94 0.26
CA ALA A 22 2.14 7.10 -0.50
C ALA A 22 2.00 7.58 -1.97
N THR A 23 1.97 8.89 -2.20
CA THR A 23 1.97 9.46 -3.56
C THR A 23 3.26 9.11 -4.30
N GLU A 24 4.42 9.27 -3.66
CA GLU A 24 5.73 8.93 -4.22
C GLU A 24 5.82 7.43 -4.55
N LEU A 25 5.27 6.56 -3.69
CA LEU A 25 5.14 5.13 -3.94
C LEU A 25 4.32 4.84 -5.20
N VAL A 26 3.15 5.44 -5.34
CA VAL A 26 2.27 5.21 -6.50
C VAL A 26 2.97 5.60 -7.80
N GLU A 27 3.57 6.80 -7.82
CA GLU A 27 4.26 7.31 -9.00
C GLU A 27 5.49 6.45 -9.35
N ARG A 28 6.22 5.97 -8.34
CA ARG A 28 7.42 5.14 -8.54
C ARG A 28 7.09 3.71 -8.97
N VAL A 29 6.17 3.04 -8.30
CA VAL A 29 5.88 1.61 -8.48
C VAL A 29 4.91 1.36 -9.63
N PHE A 30 3.84 2.16 -9.73
CA PHE A 30 2.77 1.96 -10.70
C PHE A 30 2.85 2.93 -11.88
N GLY A 31 3.56 4.05 -11.74
CA GLY A 31 3.73 5.02 -12.84
C GLY A 31 2.50 5.87 -13.08
N LEU A 32 1.58 5.89 -12.12
CA LEU A 32 0.36 6.67 -12.16
C LEU A 32 0.62 8.03 -11.51
N LYS A 33 0.31 9.12 -12.22
CA LYS A 33 0.45 10.47 -11.67
C LYS A 33 -0.71 10.79 -10.74
N VAL A 34 -0.47 10.98 -9.45
CA VAL A 34 -1.54 11.24 -8.49
C VAL A 34 -1.96 12.71 -8.55
N SER A 35 -3.27 12.97 -8.64
CA SER A 35 -3.87 14.31 -8.58
C SER A 35 -4.44 14.63 -7.20
N ALA A 36 -4.96 13.62 -6.49
CA ALA A 36 -5.45 13.72 -5.13
C ALA A 36 -5.29 12.37 -4.41
N ILE A 37 -5.09 12.43 -3.10
CA ILE A 37 -4.98 11.27 -2.22
C ILE A 37 -5.68 11.58 -0.90
N ARG A 38 -6.33 10.58 -0.31
CA ARG A 38 -6.84 10.66 1.05
C ARG A 38 -6.74 9.31 1.76
N SER A 39 -6.43 9.36 3.05
CA SER A 39 -6.43 8.17 3.90
C SER A 39 -7.85 7.57 4.05
N LEU A 40 -7.94 6.25 4.06
CA LEU A 40 -9.16 5.50 4.35
C LEU A 40 -9.06 4.78 5.70
N PRO A 41 -10.21 4.55 6.39
CA PRO A 41 -10.25 3.66 7.54
C PRO A 41 -9.67 2.29 7.18
N SER A 42 -8.83 1.77 8.06
CA SER A 42 -8.08 0.53 7.87
C SER A 42 -7.73 -0.06 9.23
N TYR A 43 -7.53 -1.37 9.30
CA TYR A 43 -7.19 -2.06 10.56
C TYR A 43 -5.68 -2.24 10.64
N ASP A 44 -5.15 -3.39 10.21
CA ASP A 44 -3.70 -3.65 10.24
C ASP A 44 -2.98 -3.11 9.00
N ASP A 45 -3.67 -3.00 7.86
CA ASP A 45 -3.14 -2.36 6.64
C ASP A 45 -3.29 -0.83 6.68
N GLN A 46 -2.70 -0.15 5.70
CA GLN A 46 -2.96 1.26 5.42
C GLN A 46 -3.55 1.39 4.01
N ASN A 47 -4.74 1.99 3.94
CA ASN A 47 -5.48 2.13 2.69
C ASN A 47 -5.61 3.62 2.33
N PHE A 48 -5.41 3.95 1.06
CA PHE A 48 -5.61 5.30 0.52
C PHE A 48 -6.52 5.25 -0.70
N HIS A 49 -7.44 6.19 -0.80
CA HIS A 49 -8.16 6.46 -2.03
C HIS A 49 -7.37 7.48 -2.84
N ILE A 50 -7.06 7.14 -4.09
CA ILE A 50 -6.23 7.98 -4.98
C ILE A 50 -6.98 8.31 -6.26
N HIS A 51 -6.80 9.53 -6.73
CA HIS A 51 -7.22 9.99 -8.05
C HIS A 51 -5.99 10.18 -8.94
N ILE A 52 -6.10 9.78 -10.21
CA ILE A 52 -5.01 9.88 -11.18
C ILE A 52 -5.24 11.05 -12.13
N SER A 53 -4.18 11.79 -12.44
CA SER A 53 -4.18 12.79 -13.51
C SER A 53 -4.25 12.08 -14.85
N ARG A 54 -5.31 12.32 -15.62
CA ARG A 54 -5.43 11.78 -16.99
C ARG A 54 -4.38 12.43 -17.88
N SER A 55 -3.55 11.64 -18.55
CA SER A 55 -2.65 12.12 -19.61
C SER A 55 -3.17 11.69 -20.98
N GLU A 56 -2.73 12.38 -22.03
CA GLU A 56 -3.02 11.94 -23.40
C GLU A 56 -2.40 10.54 -23.61
N GLY A 57 -3.25 9.54 -23.88
CA GLY A 57 -2.86 8.14 -24.07
C GLY A 57 -3.36 7.16 -23.01
N THR A 58 -3.94 7.61 -21.89
CA THR A 58 -4.44 6.72 -20.82
C THR A 58 -5.96 6.49 -20.89
N ALA A 59 -6.53 6.42 -22.09
CA ALA A 59 -7.99 6.41 -22.29
C ALA A 59 -8.71 5.24 -21.58
N ASP A 60 -8.03 4.12 -21.38
CA ASP A 60 -8.56 2.88 -20.78
C ASP A 60 -8.20 2.72 -19.29
N CYS A 61 -7.57 3.72 -18.67
CA CYS A 61 -7.19 3.69 -17.25
C CYS A 61 -8.34 4.21 -16.38
N ALA A 62 -8.61 3.55 -15.25
CA ALA A 62 -9.55 4.09 -14.26
C ALA A 62 -8.99 5.41 -13.68
N ASP A 63 -9.88 6.36 -13.40
CA ASP A 63 -9.49 7.66 -12.84
C ASP A 63 -9.23 7.56 -11.31
N GLU A 64 -9.65 6.46 -10.67
CA GLU A 64 -9.60 6.25 -9.22
C GLU A 64 -9.15 4.84 -8.84
N TYR A 65 -8.35 4.75 -7.78
CA TYR A 65 -7.87 3.48 -7.21
C TYR A 65 -7.88 3.50 -5.69
N VAL A 66 -7.74 2.32 -5.10
CA VAL A 66 -7.36 2.16 -3.69
C VAL A 66 -5.94 1.62 -3.63
N LEU A 67 -5.01 2.42 -3.10
CA LEU A 67 -3.69 1.92 -2.72
C LEU A 67 -3.82 1.18 -1.39
N LYS A 68 -3.33 -0.04 -1.34
CA LYS A 68 -3.20 -0.83 -0.12
C LYS A 68 -1.73 -1.03 0.20
N ILE A 69 -1.31 -0.67 1.40
CA ILE A 69 0.01 -0.96 1.95
C ILE A 69 -0.19 -1.99 3.05
N THR A 70 0.32 -3.21 2.83
CA THR A 70 0.17 -4.33 3.73
C THR A 70 1.05 -4.15 4.97
N ASN A 71 0.63 -4.75 6.08
CA ASN A 71 1.37 -4.68 7.33
C ASN A 71 2.69 -5.46 7.25
N CYS A 72 3.59 -5.18 8.20
CA CYS A 72 4.94 -5.75 8.22
C CYS A 72 4.96 -7.29 8.36
N GLU A 73 3.96 -7.89 9.01
CA GLU A 73 3.85 -9.32 9.25
C GLU A 73 3.41 -10.07 7.99
N ASP A 74 2.30 -9.64 7.38
CA ASP A 74 1.80 -10.22 6.13
C ASP A 74 2.79 -10.05 4.98
N SER A 75 3.54 -8.93 4.97
CA SER A 75 4.57 -8.68 3.96
C SER A 75 5.75 -9.67 4.02
N GLN A 76 5.86 -10.50 5.07
CA GLN A 76 6.81 -11.61 5.12
C GLN A 76 6.38 -12.81 4.25
N ASN A 77 5.13 -12.84 3.77
CA ASN A 77 4.62 -13.90 2.92
C ASN A 77 3.96 -13.33 1.64
N PRO A 78 4.74 -12.73 0.73
CA PRO A 78 4.20 -12.12 -0.49
C PRO A 78 3.48 -13.13 -1.40
N GLU A 79 3.90 -14.40 -1.41
CA GLU A 79 3.26 -15.45 -2.21
C GLU A 79 1.79 -15.66 -1.80
N LEU A 80 1.49 -15.62 -0.50
CA LEU A 80 0.11 -15.77 -0.02
C LEU A 80 -0.77 -14.60 -0.49
N ILE A 81 -0.26 -13.38 -0.42
CA ILE A 81 -0.99 -12.18 -0.87
C ILE A 81 -1.20 -12.24 -2.39
N GLU A 82 -0.21 -12.71 -3.13
CA GLU A 82 -0.30 -12.88 -4.57
C GLU A 82 -1.37 -13.91 -4.95
N VAL A 83 -1.37 -15.09 -4.32
CA VAL A 83 -2.39 -16.12 -4.55
C VAL A 83 -3.78 -15.60 -4.21
N GLN A 84 -3.96 -14.90 -3.09
CA GLN A 84 -5.25 -14.29 -2.75
C GLN A 84 -5.72 -13.31 -3.83
N THR A 85 -4.80 -12.51 -4.36
CA THR A 85 -5.12 -11.54 -5.42
C THR A 85 -5.45 -12.24 -6.74
N GLN A 86 -4.73 -13.30 -7.10
CA GLN A 86 -5.01 -14.12 -8.28
C GLN A 86 -6.39 -14.79 -8.20
N ILE A 87 -6.82 -15.24 -7.01
CA ILE A 87 -8.17 -15.75 -6.79
C ILE A 87 -9.21 -14.67 -7.09
N MET A 88 -9.00 -13.43 -6.61
CA MET A 88 -9.92 -12.31 -6.90
C MET A 88 -9.98 -11.98 -8.40
N MET A 89 -8.84 -12.04 -9.08
CA MET A 89 -8.78 -11.88 -10.55
C MET A 89 -9.53 -12.99 -11.27
N PHE A 90 -9.35 -14.25 -10.86
CA PHE A 90 -10.09 -15.38 -11.42
C PHE A 90 -11.60 -15.21 -11.26
N LEU A 91 -12.05 -14.84 -10.05
CA LEU A 91 -13.47 -14.57 -9.79
C LEU A 91 -14.00 -13.44 -10.68
N ASN A 92 -13.22 -12.38 -10.92
CA ASN A 92 -13.57 -11.30 -11.83
C ASN A 92 -13.78 -11.80 -13.27
N VAL A 93 -12.86 -12.62 -13.79
CA VAL A 93 -12.96 -13.23 -15.12
C VAL A 93 -14.18 -14.13 -15.26
N GLU A 94 -14.55 -14.85 -14.20
CA GLU A 94 -15.75 -15.69 -14.15
C GLU A 94 -17.06 -14.89 -13.97
N GLY A 95 -16.99 -13.55 -13.97
CA GLY A 95 -18.15 -12.67 -13.94
C GLY A 95 -18.63 -12.27 -12.54
N PHE A 96 -17.89 -12.63 -11.48
CA PHE A 96 -18.16 -12.12 -10.14
C PHE A 96 -17.57 -10.71 -9.98
N PRO A 97 -18.29 -9.74 -9.39
CA PRO A 97 -17.78 -8.39 -9.18
C PRO A 97 -16.70 -8.39 -8.08
N SER A 98 -15.47 -8.69 -8.47
CA SER A 98 -14.30 -8.81 -7.61
C SER A 98 -13.27 -7.75 -8.00
N ALA A 99 -12.55 -7.20 -7.01
CA ALA A 99 -11.51 -6.22 -7.26
C ALA A 99 -10.33 -6.84 -8.01
N THR A 100 -9.77 -6.10 -8.96
CA THR A 100 -8.58 -6.49 -9.74
C THR A 100 -7.46 -5.48 -9.53
N PRO A 101 -6.20 -5.93 -9.41
CA PRO A 101 -5.07 -5.02 -9.20
C PRO A 101 -4.77 -4.22 -10.47
N HIS A 102 -4.24 -3.02 -10.30
CA HIS A 102 -3.47 -2.34 -11.34
C HIS A 102 -2.02 -2.85 -11.26
N LEU A 103 -1.48 -3.33 -12.37
CA LEU A 103 -0.13 -3.90 -12.38
C LEU A 103 0.93 -2.81 -12.17
N THR A 104 2.05 -3.19 -11.55
CA THR A 104 3.23 -2.32 -11.44
C THR A 104 3.83 -2.06 -12.83
N LYS A 105 4.77 -1.10 -12.92
CA LYS A 105 5.53 -0.83 -14.15
C LYS A 105 6.23 -2.07 -14.72
N ASP A 106 6.60 -3.01 -13.85
CA ASP A 106 7.29 -4.24 -14.21
C ASP A 106 6.30 -5.38 -14.54
N GLY A 107 5.00 -5.12 -14.49
CA GLY A 107 3.95 -6.09 -14.79
C GLY A 107 3.57 -7.00 -13.62
N ASN A 108 4.04 -6.72 -12.41
CA ASN A 108 3.72 -7.51 -11.22
C ASN A 108 2.40 -7.06 -10.56
N ILE A 109 1.79 -7.93 -9.77
CA ILE A 109 0.57 -7.61 -9.01
C ILE A 109 0.83 -6.63 -7.87
N MET A 110 2.01 -6.71 -7.25
CA MET A 110 2.44 -5.90 -6.10
C MET A 110 3.95 -5.70 -6.09
N SER A 111 4.44 -4.85 -5.18
CA SER A 111 5.87 -4.64 -4.92
C SER A 111 6.15 -4.79 -3.43
N LEU A 112 7.27 -5.43 -3.08
CA LEU A 112 7.78 -5.48 -1.71
C LEU A 112 8.75 -4.31 -1.51
N GLU A 113 8.40 -3.40 -0.60
CA GLU A 113 9.15 -2.17 -0.35
C GLU A 113 9.85 -2.26 1.01
N SER A 114 11.13 -1.90 1.07
CA SER A 114 11.85 -1.75 2.34
C SER A 114 11.65 -0.34 2.88
N LEU A 115 11.19 -0.23 4.12
CA LEU A 115 11.22 1.03 4.86
C LEU A 115 12.69 1.37 5.11
N GLY A 116 13.19 2.48 4.55
CA GLY A 116 14.55 2.94 4.82
C GLY A 116 14.75 3.14 6.32
N GLU A 117 15.95 2.85 6.84
CA GLU A 117 16.26 2.96 8.27
C GLU A 117 15.89 4.36 8.79
N ILE A 118 15.05 4.40 9.84
CA ILE A 118 14.88 5.62 10.64
C ILE A 118 16.22 5.85 11.34
N SER A 119 16.99 6.82 10.86
CA SER A 119 18.22 7.23 11.54
C SER A 119 17.90 7.62 13.00
N PRO A 120 18.57 7.03 14.01
CA PRO A 120 18.29 7.29 15.44
C PRO A 120 18.58 8.73 15.92
N LEU A 121 18.97 9.65 15.04
CA LEU A 121 19.59 10.92 15.43
C LEU A 121 18.63 12.05 15.86
N LEU A 122 17.41 11.72 16.32
CA LEU A 122 16.47 12.72 16.87
C LEU A 122 16.06 12.48 18.33
N TRP A 123 16.80 11.70 19.12
CA TRP A 123 16.77 11.85 20.58
C TRP A 123 18.01 12.59 21.05
N GLY A 124 17.88 13.92 21.11
CA GLY A 124 18.83 14.79 21.78
C GLY A 124 18.83 14.50 23.28
N GLY A 125 19.92 13.92 23.74
CA GLY A 125 20.33 13.92 25.14
C GLY A 125 21.83 14.16 25.17
N GLU A 126 22.23 15.42 25.34
CA GLU A 126 23.60 15.76 25.73
C GLU A 126 23.87 15.35 27.20
N PRO A 127 25.15 15.08 27.55
CA PRO A 127 25.56 14.35 28.75
C PRO A 127 25.34 15.07 30.08
#